data_AF-A0A7Y2JWX5-F1
#
_entry.id   AF-A0A7Y2JWX5-F1
#
_cell.length_a   1.000
_cell.length_b   1.000
_cell.length_c   1.000
_cell.angle_alpha   90.00
_cell.angle_beta   90.00
_cell.angle_gamma   90.00
#
_symmetry.space_group_name_H-M   'P 1'
#
loop_
_entity.id
_entity.type
_entity.pdbx_description
1 polymer ?
#
loop_
_entity_poly.entity_id
_entity_poly.type
_entity_poly.pdbx_seq_one_letter_code
_entity_poly.pdbx_strand_id
1 'polypeptide(L)'
;MLIMLCAAAPFNSAFAQVAPSLGTAGSFAVLGGQTVTNTGPTILNGDLGVFPGSAITGFPPGIVNGAIHAADAVAQGAQADTTIAYNSLASQPCNTTFGVPTDLSGMTLVPGVYCFASSASLTGTVTLDAQGDPNAVFIFKTGSTLITGSNATVALINGAQACNVFWQVGSSAVIGTGTNFVGNIVALTSITLTTNATLAGRALARNGSVTLDSNIVTPATCVAASVSVSKAFNPPTIAAGGTSTLTLTLSNTGSSAATLTAPFTDNLPTGLTVAATPNATTTCGGAVTTSTSSVTLTGGAIPANGSCTVSANVTATTGGAYLNTVAAGSLQTSNGSNTGPATATLTVTPVTPTSSVTLGKAFSPATIAKGGFSTLTLTLSNTGALPAIQTVPLVDTLPSGVVVASPANTTTTCGGIVTATPGGSTVTLSGGIIPANSSCRVTVRVTSNVAGYFTNTLGVGALQTTNGSNTAPAVATLTVIVKHIPPIVKKSFSPSTIKESQLSVLTITLINPNYMAASLIKKLVDTLPYGVQIVSSSYSGARTTCQGKVTAPNGGSTVTLHNGTIPAMGSCTITVKVTSYRKGIYVNRLKPGALQTVCGSNQHEATATLVVKSKY
;
A
#
# COMPACT_ATOMS: atom_id res chain seq x y z
N MET A 1 50.20 12.90 21.87
CA MET A 1 49.99 11.62 21.17
C MET A 1 49.34 11.94 19.83
N LEU A 2 49.96 11.47 18.77
CA LEU A 2 49.87 11.95 17.39
C LEU A 2 48.45 11.79 16.81
N ILE A 3 47.85 12.89 16.31
CA ILE A 3 46.61 12.87 15.54
C ILE A 3 46.95 12.37 14.14
N MET A 4 46.60 11.12 13.83
CA MET A 4 46.79 10.50 12.53
C MET A 4 45.69 11.02 11.59
N LEU A 5 46.03 12.01 10.78
CA LEU A 5 45.19 12.52 9.70
C LEU A 5 45.17 11.45 8.59
N CYS A 6 44.08 10.70 8.48
CA CYS A 6 43.88 9.75 7.38
C CYS A 6 43.60 10.57 6.11
N ALA A 7 44.62 10.77 5.28
CA ALA A 7 44.46 11.38 3.97
C ALA A 7 43.60 10.44 3.10
N ALA A 8 42.37 10.87 2.80
CA ALA A 8 41.57 10.21 1.78
C ALA A 8 42.30 10.34 0.44
N ALA A 9 42.72 9.20 -0.13
CA ALA A 9 43.20 9.16 -1.50
C ALA A 9 42.08 9.67 -2.42
N PRO A 10 42.39 10.53 -3.41
CA PRO A 10 41.39 10.92 -4.39
C PRO A 10 40.91 9.66 -5.12
N PHE A 11 39.62 9.35 -5.02
CA PHE A 11 38.97 8.39 -5.89
C PHE A 11 39.00 8.97 -7.30
N ASN A 12 39.99 8.59 -8.11
CA ASN A 12 39.87 8.75 -9.55
C ASN A 12 38.66 7.92 -9.98
N SER A 13 37.66 8.57 -10.57
CA SER A 13 36.57 7.88 -11.25
C SER A 13 37.20 6.95 -12.29
N ALA A 14 37.13 5.64 -12.06
CA ALA A 14 37.59 4.65 -13.01
C ALA A 14 36.69 4.74 -14.24
N PHE A 15 37.17 5.36 -15.31
CA PHE A 15 36.51 5.25 -16.61
C PHE A 15 36.52 3.77 -17.00
N ALA A 16 35.33 3.20 -17.19
CA ALA A 16 35.20 1.87 -17.76
C ALA A 16 35.65 1.94 -19.23
N GLN A 17 36.89 1.53 -19.47
CA GLN A 17 37.41 1.22 -20.81
C GLN A 17 36.52 0.18 -21.48
N VAL A 18 36.26 0.36 -22.78
CA VAL A 18 35.32 -0.47 -23.52
C VAL A 18 36.06 -1.17 -24.64
N ALA A 19 36.09 -2.50 -24.67
CA ALA A 19 36.63 -3.20 -25.83
C ALA A 19 35.82 -2.81 -27.09
N PRO A 20 36.44 -2.37 -28.19
CA PRO A 20 35.71 -2.06 -29.42
C PRO A 20 35.12 -3.34 -30.02
N SER A 21 33.95 -3.22 -30.65
CA SER A 21 33.49 -4.28 -31.56
C SER A 21 34.42 -4.31 -32.78
N LEU A 22 34.88 -5.51 -33.15
CA LEU A 22 35.61 -5.73 -34.40
C LEU A 22 34.67 -6.11 -35.56
N GLY A 23 33.36 -6.28 -35.31
CA GLY A 23 32.39 -6.65 -36.32
C GLY A 23 32.83 -7.86 -37.15
N THR A 24 32.72 -7.72 -38.47
CA THR A 24 33.16 -8.71 -39.46
C THR A 24 34.68 -8.88 -39.53
N ALA A 25 35.47 -7.90 -39.08
CA ALA A 25 36.92 -8.07 -38.95
C ALA A 25 37.31 -9.07 -37.84
N GLY A 26 36.35 -9.47 -36.99
CA GLY A 26 36.57 -10.41 -35.89
C GLY A 26 37.07 -11.79 -36.34
N SER A 27 36.74 -12.26 -37.55
CA SER A 27 37.22 -13.57 -38.06
C SER A 27 38.61 -13.52 -38.70
N PHE A 28 39.11 -12.33 -39.03
CA PHE A 28 40.38 -12.15 -39.72
C PHE A 28 41.58 -12.27 -38.76
N ALA A 29 42.54 -13.11 -39.13
CA ALA A 29 43.89 -13.10 -38.56
C ALA A 29 44.69 -11.92 -39.10
N VAL A 30 44.57 -11.66 -40.40
CA VAL A 30 45.31 -10.61 -41.12
C VAL A 30 44.39 -9.90 -42.10
N LEU A 31 44.37 -8.57 -42.04
CA LEU A 31 43.64 -7.72 -42.98
C LEU A 31 44.52 -6.54 -43.41
N GLY A 32 44.77 -6.40 -44.71
CA GLY A 32 45.55 -5.30 -45.29
C GLY A 32 44.70 -4.30 -46.09
N GLY A 33 45.12 -3.03 -46.13
CA GLY A 33 44.49 -2.00 -46.97
C GLY A 33 44.94 -2.07 -48.43
N GLN A 34 46.24 -2.27 -48.64
CA GLN A 34 46.88 -2.21 -49.95
C GLN A 34 47.32 -3.59 -50.44
N THR A 35 48.17 -4.28 -49.68
CA THR A 35 48.66 -5.62 -50.00
C THR A 35 48.84 -6.46 -48.74
N VAL A 36 48.84 -7.78 -48.90
CA VAL A 36 49.43 -8.69 -47.92
C VAL A 36 50.54 -9.50 -48.58
N THR A 37 51.74 -9.47 -48.01
CA THR A 37 52.91 -10.16 -48.54
C THR A 37 53.53 -11.03 -47.47
N ASN A 38 53.81 -12.28 -47.82
CA ASN A 38 54.44 -13.25 -46.95
C ASN A 38 55.75 -13.81 -47.53
N THR A 39 56.73 -14.01 -46.65
CA THR A 39 57.93 -14.81 -46.89
C THR A 39 57.94 -16.01 -45.93
N GLY A 40 58.42 -17.16 -46.38
CA GLY A 40 58.56 -18.34 -45.52
C GLY A 40 57.23 -18.96 -45.03
N PRO A 41 57.29 -19.99 -44.17
CA PRO A 41 56.15 -20.83 -43.79
C PRO A 41 55.27 -20.20 -42.69
N THR A 42 54.62 -19.07 -42.99
CA THR A 42 53.64 -18.47 -42.07
C THR A 42 52.39 -19.33 -41.92
N ILE A 43 51.79 -19.36 -40.72
CA ILE A 43 50.49 -19.99 -40.43
C ILE A 43 49.52 -18.94 -39.90
N LEU A 44 48.40 -18.76 -40.59
CA LEU A 44 47.29 -17.91 -40.15
C LEU A 44 46.10 -18.78 -39.72
N ASN A 45 45.69 -18.68 -38.46
CA ASN A 45 44.56 -19.44 -37.89
C ASN A 45 43.25 -18.64 -37.89
N GLY A 46 42.93 -18.03 -39.03
CA GLY A 46 41.75 -17.21 -39.27
C GLY A 46 41.74 -16.69 -40.70
N ASP A 47 40.78 -15.84 -41.03
CA ASP A 47 40.65 -15.32 -42.39
C ASP A 47 41.82 -14.38 -42.73
N LEU A 48 42.17 -14.34 -44.01
CA LEU A 48 43.16 -13.45 -44.59
C LEU A 48 42.46 -12.56 -45.61
N GLY A 49 42.67 -11.24 -45.58
CA GLY A 49 42.10 -10.38 -46.61
C GLY A 49 42.84 -9.11 -46.95
N VAL A 50 42.41 -8.51 -48.07
CA VAL A 50 42.86 -7.20 -48.53
C VAL A 50 41.72 -6.44 -49.21
N PHE A 51 41.55 -5.16 -48.84
CA PHE A 51 40.62 -4.23 -49.50
C PHE A 51 41.03 -2.77 -49.18
N PRO A 52 40.93 -1.80 -50.11
CA PRO A 52 40.50 -1.93 -51.51
C PRO A 52 41.55 -2.51 -52.44
N GLY A 53 42.78 -2.73 -51.96
CA GLY A 53 43.78 -3.49 -52.70
C GLY A 53 43.34 -4.93 -52.96
N SER A 54 44.03 -5.62 -53.87
CA SER A 54 43.69 -7.00 -54.28
C SER A 54 44.85 -7.98 -54.19
N ALA A 55 46.08 -7.52 -53.91
CA ALA A 55 47.25 -8.37 -53.95
C ALA A 55 47.51 -9.07 -52.62
N ILE A 56 47.46 -10.41 -52.66
CA ILE A 56 47.93 -11.31 -51.60
C ILE A 56 49.01 -12.21 -52.22
N THR A 57 50.22 -12.21 -51.63
CA THR A 57 51.39 -12.92 -52.17
C THR A 57 52.10 -13.72 -51.09
N GLY A 58 52.69 -14.86 -51.45
CA GLY A 58 53.42 -15.73 -50.51
C GLY A 58 52.56 -16.76 -49.76
N PHE A 59 51.35 -17.03 -50.24
CA PHE A 59 50.46 -18.11 -49.78
C PHE A 59 50.09 -18.99 -50.97
N PRO A 60 50.92 -19.99 -51.34
CA PRO A 60 52.05 -20.60 -50.62
C PRO A 60 53.40 -19.83 -50.66
N PRO A 61 54.39 -20.14 -49.78
CA PRO A 61 54.42 -21.27 -48.83
C PRO A 61 53.67 -21.02 -47.51
N GLY A 62 53.16 -19.81 -47.26
CA GLY A 62 52.29 -19.57 -46.12
C GLY A 62 50.99 -20.38 -46.23
N ILE A 63 50.39 -20.68 -45.08
CA ILE A 63 49.15 -21.45 -44.92
C ILE A 63 48.10 -20.56 -44.25
N VAL A 64 46.87 -20.61 -44.77
CA VAL A 64 45.70 -19.96 -44.18
C VAL A 64 44.71 -21.04 -43.77
N ASN A 65 44.46 -21.18 -42.47
CA ASN A 65 43.47 -22.07 -41.87
C ASN A 65 42.12 -21.33 -41.72
N GLY A 66 41.71 -20.65 -42.78
CA GLY A 66 40.53 -19.79 -42.89
C GLY A 66 40.28 -19.45 -44.37
N ALA A 67 39.40 -18.50 -44.65
CA ALA A 67 39.14 -18.04 -46.01
C ALA A 67 40.13 -16.93 -46.44
N ILE A 68 40.41 -16.88 -47.74
CA ILE A 68 41.20 -15.79 -48.36
C ILE A 68 40.24 -14.87 -49.12
N HIS A 69 40.23 -13.60 -48.77
CA HIS A 69 39.32 -12.56 -49.30
C HIS A 69 40.11 -11.42 -49.96
N ALA A 70 40.17 -11.40 -51.29
CA ALA A 70 40.91 -10.39 -52.06
C ALA A 70 39.95 -9.47 -52.82
N ALA A 71 39.88 -8.20 -52.40
CA ALA A 71 39.02 -7.17 -53.00
C ALA A 71 37.53 -7.56 -53.13
N ASP A 72 37.02 -8.40 -52.23
CA ASP A 72 35.62 -8.82 -52.22
C ASP A 72 34.78 -8.08 -51.16
N ALA A 73 33.48 -8.38 -51.12
CA ALA A 73 32.54 -7.75 -50.19
C ALA A 73 32.81 -8.09 -48.72
N VAL A 74 33.39 -9.26 -48.41
CA VAL A 74 33.72 -9.66 -47.04
C VAL A 74 34.91 -8.86 -46.54
N ALA A 75 35.98 -8.75 -47.34
CA ALA A 75 37.13 -7.90 -47.03
C ALA A 75 36.75 -6.42 -46.98
N GLN A 76 35.83 -5.96 -47.84
CA GLN A 76 35.28 -4.60 -47.78
C GLN A 76 34.57 -4.33 -46.44
N GLY A 77 33.68 -5.22 -46.01
CA GLY A 77 32.99 -5.13 -44.72
C GLY A 77 33.97 -5.12 -43.55
N ALA A 78 34.94 -6.03 -43.57
CA ALA A 78 35.96 -6.13 -42.53
C ALA A 78 36.83 -4.86 -42.44
N GLN A 79 37.16 -4.21 -43.56
CA GLN A 79 37.89 -2.94 -43.53
C GLN A 79 37.06 -1.77 -43.01
N ALA A 80 35.76 -1.74 -43.31
CA ALA A 80 34.84 -0.77 -42.74
C ALA A 80 34.76 -0.93 -41.20
N ASP A 81 34.57 -2.16 -40.71
CA ASP A 81 34.52 -2.46 -39.28
C ASP A 81 35.87 -2.21 -38.59
N THR A 82 36.99 -2.50 -39.25
CA THR A 82 38.34 -2.14 -38.75
C THR A 82 38.49 -0.63 -38.59
N THR A 83 37.94 0.16 -39.52
CA THR A 83 37.91 1.62 -39.41
C THR A 83 37.07 2.10 -38.23
N ILE A 84 35.91 1.48 -38.00
CA ILE A 84 35.05 1.78 -36.84
C ILE A 84 35.79 1.45 -35.54
N ALA A 85 36.40 0.26 -35.45
CA ALA A 85 37.18 -0.17 -34.29
C ALA A 85 38.36 0.77 -34.00
N TYR A 86 39.11 1.18 -35.03
CA TYR A 86 40.20 2.15 -34.90
C TYR A 86 39.72 3.48 -34.33
N ASN A 87 38.64 4.04 -34.88
CA ASN A 87 38.09 5.32 -34.41
C ASN A 87 37.53 5.22 -32.99
N SER A 88 36.92 4.08 -32.64
CA SER A 88 36.45 3.79 -31.28
C SER A 88 37.59 3.72 -30.28
N LEU A 89 38.71 3.05 -30.61
CA LEU A 89 39.90 3.02 -29.77
C LEU A 89 40.55 4.40 -29.64
N ALA A 90 40.66 5.13 -30.77
CA ALA A 90 41.27 6.46 -30.80
C ALA A 90 40.50 7.48 -29.95
N SER A 91 39.18 7.34 -29.82
CA SER A 91 38.33 8.26 -29.06
C SER A 91 38.31 8.01 -27.54
N GLN A 92 38.83 6.87 -27.06
CA GLN A 92 38.80 6.59 -25.62
C GLN A 92 39.70 7.54 -24.83
N PRO A 93 39.24 8.04 -23.66
CA PRO A 93 40.07 8.88 -22.80
C PRO A 93 41.26 8.10 -22.26
N CYS A 94 42.40 8.78 -22.07
CA CYS A 94 43.62 8.17 -21.55
C CYS A 94 43.55 8.03 -20.02
N ASN A 95 43.85 6.85 -19.48
CA ASN A 95 44.11 6.68 -18.05
C ASN A 95 45.53 7.14 -17.70
N THR A 96 46.49 6.74 -18.52
CA THR A 96 47.91 7.04 -18.36
C THR A 96 48.47 7.56 -19.66
N THR A 97 49.26 8.64 -19.60
CA THR A 97 49.95 9.19 -20.77
C THR A 97 51.45 9.08 -20.59
N PHE A 98 52.13 8.46 -21.54
CA PHE A 98 53.57 8.30 -21.62
C PHE A 98 54.19 9.31 -22.58
N GLY A 99 55.41 9.74 -22.26
CA GLY A 99 56.22 10.66 -23.07
C GLY A 99 56.93 9.98 -24.25
N VAL A 100 57.82 10.75 -24.92
CA VAL A 100 58.40 10.44 -26.23
C VAL A 100 59.90 10.06 -26.14
N PRO A 101 60.34 8.90 -26.69
CA PRO A 101 59.69 7.59 -26.75
C PRO A 101 59.81 6.83 -25.41
N THR A 102 58.83 5.98 -25.09
CA THR A 102 58.82 5.18 -23.84
C THR A 102 58.86 3.69 -24.16
N ASP A 103 59.81 2.97 -23.54
CA ASP A 103 59.89 1.51 -23.57
C ASP A 103 59.02 0.89 -22.46
N LEU A 104 58.19 -0.07 -22.82
CA LEU A 104 57.27 -0.78 -21.91
C LEU A 104 57.94 -1.91 -21.12
N SER A 105 59.19 -2.23 -21.44
CA SER A 105 59.94 -3.34 -20.83
C SER A 105 60.02 -3.24 -19.31
N GLY A 106 59.68 -4.33 -18.62
CA GLY A 106 59.71 -4.47 -17.16
C GLY A 106 58.46 -3.92 -16.45
N MET A 107 57.51 -3.32 -17.17
CA MET A 107 56.28 -2.80 -16.57
C MET A 107 55.26 -3.92 -16.33
N THR A 108 54.58 -3.85 -15.18
CA THR A 108 53.31 -4.55 -14.94
C THR A 108 52.18 -3.54 -14.99
N LEU A 109 51.31 -3.68 -15.97
CA LEU A 109 50.21 -2.77 -16.24
C LEU A 109 48.89 -3.42 -15.82
N VAL A 110 48.07 -2.66 -15.10
CA VAL A 110 46.70 -3.04 -14.73
C VAL A 110 45.71 -2.63 -15.83
N PRO A 111 44.42 -2.98 -15.76
CA PRO A 111 43.49 -2.67 -16.84
C PRO A 111 43.39 -1.15 -17.06
N GLY A 112 43.54 -0.68 -18.31
CA GLY A 112 43.47 0.75 -18.62
C GLY A 112 43.82 1.13 -20.08
N VAL A 113 43.62 2.42 -20.38
CA VAL A 113 44.00 3.09 -21.63
C VAL A 113 45.33 3.83 -21.47
N TYR A 114 46.35 3.34 -22.16
CA TYR A 114 47.73 3.82 -22.15
C TYR A 114 48.04 4.57 -23.44
N CYS A 115 48.28 5.88 -23.33
CA CYS A 115 48.48 6.77 -24.46
C CYS A 115 49.94 7.19 -24.62
N PHE A 116 50.44 7.13 -25.84
CA PHE A 116 51.77 7.60 -26.23
C PHE A 116 51.58 8.73 -27.23
N ALA A 117 52.07 9.93 -26.90
CA ALA A 117 51.99 11.07 -27.83
C ALA A 117 52.77 10.82 -29.14
N SER A 118 53.75 9.91 -29.08
CA SER A 118 54.65 9.52 -30.18
C SER A 118 54.62 8.01 -30.40
N SER A 119 55.78 7.39 -30.62
CA SER A 119 55.94 5.94 -30.68
C SER A 119 55.98 5.27 -29.31
N ALA A 120 55.49 4.03 -29.25
CA ALA A 120 55.74 3.09 -28.16
C ALA A 120 56.78 2.06 -28.59
N SER A 121 57.67 1.64 -27.67
CA SER A 121 58.60 0.55 -27.88
C SER A 121 58.43 -0.57 -26.86
N LEU A 122 58.85 -1.78 -27.24
CA LEU A 122 58.95 -2.94 -26.34
C LEU A 122 60.21 -3.75 -26.68
N THR A 123 61.25 -3.65 -25.86
CA THR A 123 62.52 -4.41 -26.07
C THR A 123 62.65 -5.69 -25.24
N GLY A 124 61.84 -5.83 -24.20
CA GLY A 124 61.78 -7.01 -23.31
C GLY A 124 60.33 -7.45 -23.05
N THR A 125 60.01 -7.74 -21.79
CA THR A 125 58.67 -8.20 -21.39
C THR A 125 57.84 -7.07 -20.79
N VAL A 126 56.60 -6.91 -21.24
CA VAL A 126 55.55 -6.17 -20.52
C VAL A 126 54.53 -7.18 -19.99
N THR A 127 54.09 -7.00 -18.74
CA THR A 127 53.10 -7.87 -18.09
C THR A 127 51.77 -7.14 -17.96
N LEU A 128 50.69 -7.77 -18.41
CA LEU A 128 49.32 -7.28 -18.27
C LEU A 128 48.61 -8.08 -17.18
N ASP A 129 48.27 -7.40 -16.09
CA ASP A 129 47.66 -7.97 -14.90
C ASP A 129 46.18 -7.59 -14.83
N ALA A 130 45.30 -8.57 -15.02
CA ALA A 130 43.86 -8.38 -14.94
C ALA A 130 43.32 -8.30 -13.50
N GLN A 131 44.15 -8.51 -12.48
CA GLN A 131 43.78 -8.45 -11.06
C GLN A 131 42.58 -9.36 -10.71
N GLY A 132 42.44 -10.47 -11.41
CA GLY A 132 41.34 -11.43 -11.25
C GLY A 132 40.10 -11.16 -12.11
N ASP A 133 40.06 -10.06 -12.90
CA ASP A 133 38.96 -9.74 -13.81
C ASP A 133 39.22 -10.23 -15.24
N PRO A 134 38.63 -11.35 -15.69
CA PRO A 134 38.83 -11.84 -17.06
C PRO A 134 38.28 -10.91 -18.16
N ASN A 135 37.44 -9.92 -17.82
CA ASN A 135 36.98 -8.91 -18.77
C ASN A 135 37.87 -7.66 -18.80
N ALA A 136 38.95 -7.65 -18.03
CA ALA A 136 39.94 -6.57 -18.04
C ALA A 136 40.37 -6.26 -19.47
N VAL A 137 40.18 -5.00 -19.85
CA VAL A 137 40.59 -4.47 -21.15
C VAL A 137 41.95 -3.78 -21.00
N PHE A 138 42.78 -3.84 -22.04
CA PHE A 138 44.03 -3.10 -22.11
C PHE A 138 44.09 -2.41 -23.46
N ILE A 139 44.16 -1.08 -23.48
CA ILE A 139 44.20 -0.31 -24.72
C ILE A 139 45.49 0.48 -24.75
N PHE A 140 46.27 0.29 -25.81
CA PHE A 140 47.48 1.06 -26.09
C PHE A 140 47.22 1.93 -27.31
N LYS A 141 47.34 3.26 -27.15
CA LYS A 141 47.14 4.24 -28.22
C LYS A 141 48.46 4.92 -28.52
N THR A 142 48.98 4.76 -29.72
CA THR A 142 50.21 5.45 -30.14
C THR A 142 49.91 6.53 -31.17
N GLY A 143 50.48 7.72 -30.98
CA GLY A 143 50.38 8.80 -31.96
C GLY A 143 51.18 8.51 -33.23
N SER A 144 52.24 7.70 -33.12
CA SER A 144 53.09 7.30 -34.26
C SER A 144 53.25 5.78 -34.34
N THR A 145 54.45 5.23 -34.14
CA THR A 145 54.74 3.81 -34.39
C THR A 145 54.59 2.94 -33.14
N LEU A 146 54.44 1.64 -33.36
CA LEU A 146 54.66 0.61 -32.35
C LEU A 146 55.83 -0.25 -32.84
N ILE A 147 56.91 -0.36 -32.07
CA ILE A 147 58.10 -1.13 -32.48
C ILE A 147 58.52 -2.07 -31.35
N THR A 148 58.65 -3.36 -31.64
CA THR A 148 59.28 -4.31 -30.70
C THR A 148 60.69 -4.66 -31.12
N GLY A 149 61.57 -4.85 -30.12
CA GLY A 149 62.87 -5.50 -30.32
C GLY A 149 62.71 -7.01 -30.53
N SER A 150 63.81 -7.70 -30.86
CA SER A 150 63.80 -9.16 -30.97
C SER A 150 63.46 -9.83 -29.64
N ASN A 151 62.69 -10.92 -29.69
CA ASN A 151 62.30 -11.74 -28.53
C ASN A 151 61.54 -10.99 -27.42
N ALA A 152 60.97 -9.82 -27.71
CA ALA A 152 60.03 -9.14 -26.81
C ALA A 152 58.81 -10.01 -26.48
N THR A 153 58.16 -9.76 -25.34
CA THR A 153 57.00 -10.55 -24.89
C THR A 153 55.91 -9.66 -24.28
N VAL A 154 54.66 -9.93 -24.62
CA VAL A 154 53.49 -9.42 -23.89
C VAL A 154 52.92 -10.57 -23.05
N ALA A 155 53.16 -10.55 -21.74
CA ALA A 155 52.73 -11.58 -20.80
C ALA A 155 51.35 -11.25 -20.21
N LEU A 156 50.48 -12.25 -20.07
CA LEU A 156 49.16 -12.12 -19.45
C LEU A 156 49.13 -12.88 -18.11
N ILE A 157 48.67 -12.23 -17.05
CA ILE A 157 48.51 -12.87 -15.72
C ILE A 157 47.14 -12.56 -15.11
N ASN A 158 46.78 -13.33 -14.08
CA ASN A 158 45.61 -13.10 -13.22
C ASN A 158 44.28 -12.91 -13.99
N GLY A 159 44.09 -13.69 -15.06
CA GLY A 159 42.86 -13.69 -15.86
C GLY A 159 42.89 -12.81 -17.10
N ALA A 160 43.98 -12.09 -17.39
CA ALA A 160 44.04 -11.23 -18.58
C ALA A 160 43.90 -12.08 -19.85
N GLN A 161 43.09 -11.61 -20.80
CA GLN A 161 42.76 -12.34 -22.02
C GLN A 161 43.22 -11.59 -23.27
N ALA A 162 43.87 -12.29 -24.19
CA ALA A 162 44.44 -11.72 -25.42
C ALA A 162 43.40 -10.98 -26.29
N CYS A 163 42.15 -11.46 -26.31
CA CYS A 163 41.04 -10.84 -27.02
C CYS A 163 40.70 -9.41 -26.53
N ASN A 164 41.02 -9.09 -25.28
CA ASN A 164 40.72 -7.81 -24.63
C ASN A 164 41.93 -6.84 -24.64
N VAL A 165 43.01 -7.20 -25.34
CA VAL A 165 44.18 -6.34 -25.54
C VAL A 165 44.10 -5.70 -26.93
N PHE A 166 44.20 -4.37 -27.00
CA PHE A 166 44.08 -3.60 -28.24
C PHE A 166 45.25 -2.62 -28.38
N TRP A 167 45.84 -2.59 -29.57
CA TRP A 167 46.92 -1.69 -29.95
C TRP A 167 46.45 -0.81 -31.10
N GLN A 168 45.97 0.39 -30.79
CA GLN A 168 45.65 1.40 -31.79
C GLN A 168 46.92 2.15 -32.16
N VAL A 169 47.36 2.02 -33.42
CA VAL A 169 48.66 2.54 -33.88
C VAL A 169 48.45 3.67 -34.88
N GLY A 170 48.94 4.87 -34.53
CA GLY A 170 48.75 6.11 -35.31
C GLY A 170 49.41 6.08 -36.69
N SER A 171 50.44 5.26 -36.89
CA SER A 171 51.10 5.04 -38.17
C SER A 171 51.28 3.55 -38.46
N SER A 172 52.49 3.00 -38.28
CA SER A 172 52.82 1.61 -38.57
C SER A 172 53.28 0.84 -37.33
N ALA A 173 53.04 -0.46 -37.32
CA ALA A 173 53.56 -1.39 -36.32
C ALA A 173 54.65 -2.29 -36.91
N VAL A 174 55.75 -2.47 -36.19
CA VAL A 174 56.81 -3.43 -36.52
C VAL A 174 57.03 -4.35 -35.32
N ILE A 175 56.75 -5.63 -35.53
CA ILE A 175 56.92 -6.68 -34.54
C ILE A 175 58.21 -7.44 -34.86
N GLY A 176 59.22 -7.26 -34.00
CA GLY A 176 60.58 -7.78 -34.12
C GLY A 176 60.69 -9.31 -34.08
N THR A 177 61.86 -9.80 -34.50
CA THR A 177 62.10 -11.23 -34.73
C THR A 177 61.88 -12.03 -33.45
N GLY A 178 61.13 -13.13 -33.55
CA GLY A 178 60.85 -14.00 -32.40
C GLY A 178 60.04 -13.37 -31.26
N THR A 179 59.45 -12.18 -31.46
CA THR A 179 58.55 -11.58 -30.45
C THR A 179 57.31 -12.46 -30.24
N ASN A 180 56.95 -12.68 -28.97
CA ASN A 180 55.66 -13.26 -28.60
C ASN A 180 54.66 -12.14 -28.24
N PHE A 181 53.87 -11.74 -29.22
CA PHE A 181 52.97 -10.59 -29.12
C PHE A 181 51.52 -11.01 -28.83
N VAL A 182 50.81 -10.17 -28.07
CA VAL A 182 49.42 -10.42 -27.66
C VAL A 182 48.56 -9.19 -27.97
N GLY A 183 47.39 -9.43 -28.55
CA GLY A 183 46.35 -8.43 -28.74
C GLY A 183 46.03 -8.09 -30.20
N ASN A 184 45.02 -7.27 -30.38
CA ASN A 184 44.54 -6.83 -31.68
C ASN A 184 45.29 -5.56 -32.10
N ILE A 185 46.17 -5.67 -33.09
CA ILE A 185 46.86 -4.53 -33.68
C ILE A 185 45.94 -3.90 -34.73
N VAL A 186 45.54 -2.65 -34.50
CA VAL A 186 44.72 -1.85 -35.40
C VAL A 186 45.52 -0.63 -35.82
N ALA A 187 46.25 -0.75 -36.92
CA ALA A 187 47.17 0.28 -37.41
C ALA A 187 46.55 1.15 -38.50
N LEU A 188 46.89 2.45 -38.51
CA LEU A 188 46.44 3.35 -39.57
C LEU A 188 47.02 2.94 -40.91
N THR A 189 48.34 2.72 -40.95
CA THR A 189 49.09 2.44 -42.17
C THR A 189 49.49 0.97 -42.26
N SER A 190 50.76 0.61 -42.04
CA SER A 190 51.25 -0.75 -42.29
C SER A 190 51.54 -1.54 -41.02
N ILE A 191 51.53 -2.86 -41.13
CA ILE A 191 51.94 -3.78 -40.07
C ILE A 191 53.00 -4.72 -40.64
N THR A 192 54.12 -4.86 -39.96
CA THR A 192 55.18 -5.81 -40.31
C THR A 192 55.42 -6.75 -39.14
N LEU A 193 55.22 -8.05 -39.34
CA LEU A 193 55.72 -9.08 -38.44
C LEU A 193 56.98 -9.65 -39.10
N THR A 194 58.11 -9.47 -38.43
CA THR A 194 59.40 -9.99 -38.90
C THR A 194 59.56 -11.47 -38.52
N THR A 195 60.65 -12.09 -38.97
CA THR A 195 60.85 -13.55 -38.93
C THR A 195 60.47 -14.17 -37.58
N ASN A 196 59.63 -15.19 -37.59
CA ASN A 196 59.24 -16.00 -36.43
C ASN A 196 58.54 -15.24 -35.28
N ALA A 197 58.07 -14.01 -35.47
CA ALA A 197 57.17 -13.39 -34.51
C ALA A 197 55.83 -14.15 -34.44
N THR A 198 55.29 -14.33 -33.24
CA THR A 198 53.95 -14.92 -33.01
C THR A 198 52.98 -13.87 -32.50
N LEU A 199 51.72 -13.93 -32.94
CA LEU A 199 50.66 -13.01 -32.55
C LEU A 199 49.43 -13.77 -32.09
N ALA A 200 49.16 -13.73 -30.79
CA ALA A 200 47.87 -14.14 -30.21
C ALA A 200 46.91 -12.94 -30.28
N GLY A 201 46.24 -12.79 -31.42
CA GLY A 201 45.43 -11.63 -31.76
C GLY A 201 45.29 -11.45 -33.26
N ARG A 202 45.26 -10.21 -33.72
CA ARG A 202 44.95 -9.85 -35.12
C ARG A 202 45.89 -8.76 -35.62
N ALA A 203 46.23 -8.79 -36.91
CA ALA A 203 46.97 -7.73 -37.58
C ALA A 203 46.06 -7.04 -38.61
N LEU A 204 45.50 -5.88 -38.24
CA LEU A 204 44.51 -5.14 -39.03
C LEU A 204 45.08 -3.77 -39.46
N ALA A 205 45.51 -3.68 -40.72
CA ALA A 205 46.09 -2.48 -41.32
C ALA A 205 45.03 -1.77 -42.19
N ARG A 206 44.68 -0.52 -41.85
CA ARG A 206 43.59 0.20 -42.51
C ARG A 206 43.91 0.63 -43.94
N ASN A 207 45.01 1.34 -44.15
CA ASN A 207 45.34 1.92 -45.46
C ASN A 207 46.75 1.57 -45.99
N GLY A 208 47.49 0.73 -45.27
CA GLY A 208 48.79 0.22 -45.69
C GLY A 208 48.79 -1.29 -45.91
N SER A 209 49.98 -1.87 -45.92
CA SER A 209 50.17 -3.30 -46.17
C SER A 209 50.43 -4.09 -44.90
N VAL A 210 50.14 -5.39 -44.94
CA VAL A 210 50.65 -6.34 -43.93
C VAL A 210 51.79 -7.15 -44.54
N THR A 211 52.95 -7.15 -43.89
CA THR A 211 54.12 -7.95 -44.30
C THR A 211 54.44 -8.98 -43.24
N LEU A 212 54.63 -10.23 -43.66
CA LEU A 212 54.83 -11.40 -42.80
C LEU A 212 56.11 -12.14 -43.22
N ASP A 213 56.79 -12.74 -42.25
CA ASP A 213 57.89 -13.66 -42.45
C ASP A 213 57.85 -14.79 -41.41
N SER A 214 57.47 -16.00 -41.86
CA SER A 214 57.50 -17.23 -41.04
C SER A 214 56.76 -17.09 -39.69
N ASN A 215 55.60 -16.42 -39.68
CA ASN A 215 54.87 -16.05 -38.47
C ASN A 215 53.78 -17.06 -38.10
N ILE A 216 53.30 -17.01 -36.85
CA ILE A 216 52.04 -17.64 -36.45
C ILE A 216 51.09 -16.57 -35.95
N VAL A 217 49.92 -16.42 -36.57
CA VAL A 217 48.89 -15.46 -36.16
C VAL A 217 47.59 -16.19 -35.86
N THR A 218 47.10 -16.05 -34.63
CA THR A 218 45.88 -16.71 -34.16
C THR A 218 44.96 -15.70 -33.50
N PRO A 219 43.81 -15.35 -34.10
CA PRO A 219 42.76 -14.56 -33.47
C PRO A 219 42.39 -15.12 -32.10
N ALA A 220 42.45 -14.28 -31.08
CA ALA A 220 41.98 -14.64 -29.75
C ALA A 220 40.46 -14.41 -29.62
N THR A 221 39.77 -15.39 -29.04
CA THR A 221 38.40 -15.28 -28.54
C THR A 221 38.44 -15.24 -27.02
N CYS A 222 37.63 -14.39 -26.40
CA CYS A 222 37.52 -14.38 -24.94
C CYS A 222 36.78 -15.62 -24.48
N VAL A 223 37.30 -16.26 -23.44
CA VAL A 223 36.53 -17.21 -22.65
C VAL A 223 35.60 -16.38 -21.77
N ALA A 224 34.30 -16.60 -21.89
CA ALA A 224 33.32 -15.99 -21.00
C ALA A 224 33.58 -16.45 -19.56
N ALA A 225 33.39 -15.56 -18.58
CA ALA A 225 33.49 -15.95 -17.16
C ALA A 225 32.56 -17.13 -16.91
N SER A 226 33.09 -18.20 -16.30
CA SER A 226 32.32 -19.43 -16.17
C SER A 226 31.26 -19.31 -15.07
N VAL A 227 31.35 -18.33 -14.17
CA VAL A 227 30.42 -18.18 -13.04
C VAL A 227 29.47 -16.99 -13.17
N SER A 228 28.22 -17.17 -12.72
CA SER A 228 27.19 -16.11 -12.70
C SER A 228 26.24 -16.24 -11.52
N VAL A 229 25.52 -15.16 -11.22
CA VAL A 229 24.52 -15.09 -10.15
C VAL A 229 23.18 -14.67 -10.75
N SER A 230 22.08 -15.28 -10.31
CA SER A 230 20.73 -14.76 -10.49
C SER A 230 19.97 -14.72 -9.16
N LYS A 231 18.93 -13.89 -9.09
CA LYS A 231 18.09 -13.73 -7.90
C LYS A 231 16.61 -13.81 -8.22
N ALA A 232 15.84 -14.31 -7.27
CA ALA A 232 14.39 -14.22 -7.29
C ALA A 232 13.81 -14.11 -5.87
N PHE A 233 12.61 -13.53 -5.80
CA PHE A 233 11.74 -13.56 -4.63
C PHE A 233 10.52 -14.43 -4.94
N ASN A 234 10.14 -15.31 -4.03
CA ASN A 234 8.93 -16.12 -4.16
C ASN A 234 8.15 -16.18 -2.84
N PRO A 235 6.94 -15.59 -2.77
CA PRO A 235 6.31 -14.78 -3.82
C PRO A 235 7.03 -13.43 -4.06
N PRO A 236 6.96 -12.86 -5.27
CA PRO A 236 7.58 -11.55 -5.57
C PRO A 236 6.80 -10.36 -4.99
N THR A 237 5.60 -10.60 -4.46
CA THR A 237 4.77 -9.61 -3.77
C THR A 237 4.26 -10.18 -2.45
N ILE A 238 4.37 -9.41 -1.37
CA ILE A 238 3.86 -9.75 -0.04
C ILE A 238 3.04 -8.57 0.53
N ALA A 239 2.11 -8.84 1.44
CA ALA A 239 1.58 -7.81 2.33
C ALA A 239 2.64 -7.40 3.35
N ALA A 240 2.61 -6.17 3.87
CA ALA A 240 3.57 -5.75 4.89
C ALA A 240 3.52 -6.67 6.13
N GLY A 241 4.69 -7.13 6.56
CA GLY A 241 4.86 -8.17 7.59
C GLY A 241 4.75 -9.62 7.08
N GLY A 242 4.39 -9.82 5.81
CA GLY A 242 4.44 -11.14 5.16
C GLY A 242 5.87 -11.62 4.90
N THR A 243 6.01 -12.88 4.48
CA THR A 243 7.32 -13.50 4.22
C THR A 243 7.47 -13.86 2.75
N SER A 244 8.64 -13.58 2.17
CA SER A 244 9.06 -14.04 0.85
C SER A 244 10.37 -14.82 0.94
N THR A 245 10.53 -15.86 0.14
CA THR A 245 11.81 -16.58 0.03
C THR A 245 12.69 -15.89 -1.00
N LEU A 246 13.84 -15.38 -0.56
CA LEU A 246 14.94 -14.93 -1.41
C LEU A 246 15.75 -16.16 -1.85
N THR A 247 15.94 -16.33 -3.15
CA THR A 247 16.79 -17.38 -3.73
C THR A 247 17.88 -16.74 -4.59
N LEU A 248 19.13 -17.05 -4.27
CA LEU A 248 20.33 -16.76 -5.04
C LEU A 248 20.74 -18.02 -5.78
N THR A 249 20.78 -18.00 -7.11
CA THR A 249 21.28 -19.12 -7.92
C THR A 249 22.69 -18.78 -8.40
N LEU A 250 23.65 -19.61 -8.04
CA LEU A 250 25.05 -19.52 -8.45
C LEU A 250 25.29 -20.56 -9.53
N SER A 251 25.69 -20.14 -10.72
CA SER A 251 25.90 -21.03 -11.87
C SER A 251 27.37 -21.07 -12.26
N ASN A 252 27.83 -22.22 -12.75
CA ASN A 252 29.18 -22.46 -13.25
C ASN A 252 29.15 -23.29 -14.54
N THR A 253 29.47 -22.67 -15.68
CA THR A 253 29.60 -23.34 -16.99
C THR A 253 30.99 -23.93 -17.23
N GLY A 254 31.89 -23.84 -16.24
CA GLY A 254 33.24 -24.38 -16.30
C GLY A 254 33.26 -25.90 -16.12
N SER A 255 34.28 -26.55 -16.68
CA SER A 255 34.46 -28.00 -16.60
C SER A 255 34.99 -28.48 -15.24
N SER A 256 35.43 -27.58 -14.37
CA SER A 256 35.80 -27.83 -12.97
C SER A 256 34.81 -27.16 -12.01
N ALA A 257 34.69 -27.71 -10.80
CA ALA A 257 33.92 -27.05 -9.75
C ALA A 257 34.56 -25.71 -9.35
N ALA A 258 33.74 -24.67 -9.16
CA ALA A 258 34.19 -23.35 -8.78
C ALA A 258 34.06 -23.19 -7.26
N THR A 259 35.17 -23.26 -6.53
CA THR A 259 35.19 -23.12 -5.07
C THR A 259 35.22 -21.64 -4.67
N LEU A 260 34.47 -21.25 -3.64
CA LEU A 260 34.51 -19.88 -3.13
C LEU A 260 35.91 -19.56 -2.58
N THR A 261 36.50 -18.48 -3.07
CA THR A 261 37.79 -17.94 -2.58
C THR A 261 37.60 -16.86 -1.51
N ALA A 262 36.38 -16.34 -1.38
CA ALA A 262 35.94 -15.43 -0.32
C ALA A 262 34.46 -15.68 0.05
N PRO A 263 33.98 -15.23 1.23
CA PRO A 263 32.56 -15.28 1.57
C PRO A 263 31.67 -14.57 0.54
N PHE A 264 30.65 -15.24 0.03
CA PHE A 264 29.65 -14.63 -0.83
C PHE A 264 28.54 -14.03 0.03
N THR A 265 28.40 -12.70 0.02
CA THR A 265 27.40 -11.98 0.84
C THR A 265 26.42 -11.22 -0.04
N ASP A 266 25.12 -11.42 0.21
CA ASP A 266 24.03 -10.59 -0.31
C ASP A 266 23.56 -9.63 0.78
N ASN A 267 23.75 -8.32 0.55
CA ASN A 267 23.33 -7.26 1.46
C ASN A 267 21.94 -6.77 1.09
N LEU A 268 20.99 -6.92 2.00
CA LEU A 268 19.61 -6.50 1.78
C LEU A 268 19.51 -4.96 1.78
N PRO A 269 18.68 -4.36 0.91
CA PRO A 269 18.42 -2.93 0.92
C PRO A 269 17.73 -2.50 2.22
N THR A 270 17.86 -1.21 2.57
CA THR A 270 17.24 -0.65 3.78
C THR A 270 15.74 -0.90 3.83
N GLY A 271 15.25 -1.41 4.96
CA GLY A 271 13.83 -1.73 5.18
C GLY A 271 13.40 -3.14 4.74
N LEU A 272 14.24 -3.86 4.00
CA LEU A 272 14.11 -5.31 3.79
C LEU A 272 14.99 -6.04 4.80
N THR A 273 14.43 -6.96 5.56
CA THR A 273 15.16 -7.69 6.61
C THR A 273 14.99 -9.20 6.46
N VAL A 274 15.93 -9.99 6.97
CA VAL A 274 15.74 -11.44 7.13
C VAL A 274 14.58 -11.69 8.11
N ALA A 275 13.69 -12.64 7.78
CA ALA A 275 12.53 -12.97 8.60
C ALA A 275 12.96 -13.61 9.93
N ALA A 276 12.11 -13.50 10.97
CA ALA A 276 12.38 -14.07 12.29
C ALA A 276 12.67 -15.57 12.28
N THR A 277 12.13 -16.30 11.31
CA THR A 277 12.52 -17.67 10.97
C THR A 277 13.18 -17.65 9.59
N PRO A 278 14.53 -17.56 9.52
CA PRO A 278 15.23 -17.35 8.25
C PRO A 278 15.09 -18.51 7.27
N ASN A 279 14.85 -19.75 7.72
CA ASN A 279 14.84 -20.95 6.87
C ASN A 279 16.03 -20.99 5.88
N ALA A 280 17.20 -20.56 6.35
CA ALA A 280 18.37 -20.37 5.50
C ALA A 280 18.96 -21.73 5.09
N THR A 281 19.13 -21.96 3.80
CA THR A 281 19.61 -23.24 3.25
C THR A 281 20.51 -23.02 2.03
N THR A 282 21.36 -24.01 1.72
CA THR A 282 22.23 -24.02 0.54
C THR A 282 22.30 -25.40 -0.08
N THR A 283 22.41 -25.45 -1.40
CA THR A 283 22.79 -26.65 -2.17
C THR A 283 24.22 -26.59 -2.69
N CYS A 284 24.94 -25.48 -2.46
CA CYS A 284 26.33 -25.26 -2.86
C CYS A 284 27.35 -25.93 -1.92
N GLY A 285 26.90 -26.70 -0.92
CA GLY A 285 27.72 -27.02 0.25
C GLY A 285 28.05 -25.77 1.08
N GLY A 286 29.03 -25.88 1.97
CA GLY A 286 29.41 -24.80 2.88
C GLY A 286 28.37 -24.51 3.97
N ALA A 287 28.46 -23.32 4.57
CA ALA A 287 27.55 -22.86 5.61
C ALA A 287 26.87 -21.54 5.20
N VAL A 288 25.56 -21.44 5.45
CA VAL A 288 24.81 -20.18 5.30
C VAL A 288 24.59 -19.56 6.66
N THR A 289 24.99 -18.30 6.80
CA THR A 289 24.71 -17.48 7.97
C THR A 289 23.85 -16.29 7.56
N THR A 290 23.06 -15.77 8.50
CA THR A 290 22.20 -14.61 8.26
C THR A 290 22.41 -13.57 9.36
N SER A 291 22.26 -12.31 8.98
CA SER A 291 22.05 -11.19 9.90
C SER A 291 20.66 -10.59 9.64
N THR A 292 20.27 -9.55 10.36
CA THR A 292 19.02 -8.83 10.05
C THR A 292 19.01 -8.25 8.63
N SER A 293 20.18 -7.97 8.04
CA SER A 293 20.31 -7.27 6.76
C SER A 293 21.22 -7.98 5.74
N SER A 294 21.56 -9.24 5.95
CA SER A 294 22.41 -9.97 5.00
C SER A 294 22.22 -11.49 5.04
N VAL A 295 22.53 -12.13 3.91
CA VAL A 295 22.64 -13.58 3.76
C VAL A 295 24.04 -13.89 3.22
N THR A 296 24.80 -14.73 3.92
CA THR A 296 26.20 -15.02 3.59
C THR A 296 26.45 -16.51 3.44
N LEU A 297 27.08 -16.92 2.35
CA LEU A 297 27.60 -18.28 2.12
C LEU A 297 29.12 -18.29 2.30
N THR A 298 29.62 -19.22 3.14
CA THR A 298 31.06 -19.46 3.34
C THR A 298 31.44 -20.89 3.00
N GLY A 299 32.57 -21.08 2.30
CA GLY A 299 33.12 -22.41 2.01
C GLY A 299 32.30 -23.25 1.03
N GLY A 300 31.43 -22.64 0.24
CA GLY A 300 30.65 -23.30 -0.81
C GLY A 300 31.46 -23.57 -2.08
N ALA A 301 30.96 -24.48 -2.92
CA ALA A 301 31.48 -24.76 -4.25
C ALA A 301 30.33 -24.95 -5.24
N ILE A 302 30.44 -24.32 -6.41
CA ILE A 302 29.47 -24.46 -7.50
C ILE A 302 29.92 -25.65 -8.37
N PRO A 303 29.06 -26.66 -8.62
CA PRO A 303 29.45 -27.83 -9.39
C PRO A 303 29.88 -27.47 -10.83
N ALA A 304 30.76 -28.28 -11.41
CA ALA A 304 31.14 -28.16 -12.82
C ALA A 304 29.92 -28.31 -13.73
N ASN A 305 29.83 -27.50 -14.79
CA ASN A 305 28.71 -27.47 -15.73
C ASN A 305 27.33 -27.48 -15.04
N GLY A 306 27.19 -26.77 -13.93
CA GLY A 306 26.04 -26.88 -13.05
C GLY A 306 25.69 -25.58 -12.34
N SER A 307 24.72 -25.67 -11.43
CA SER A 307 24.34 -24.56 -10.56
C SER A 307 23.99 -25.09 -9.18
N CYS A 308 23.97 -24.17 -8.22
CA CYS A 308 23.52 -24.42 -6.86
C CYS A 308 22.83 -23.15 -6.33
N THR A 309 22.15 -23.27 -5.20
CA THR A 309 21.30 -22.22 -4.66
C THR A 309 21.63 -21.93 -3.20
N VAL A 310 21.46 -20.67 -2.82
CA VAL A 310 21.41 -20.20 -1.43
C VAL A 310 20.05 -19.53 -1.24
N SER A 311 19.33 -19.86 -0.18
CA SER A 311 18.02 -19.25 0.09
C SER A 311 17.86 -18.85 1.54
N ALA A 312 17.03 -17.83 1.77
CA ALA A 312 16.58 -17.40 3.08
C ALA A 312 15.24 -16.66 2.96
N ASN A 313 14.44 -16.70 4.01
CA ASN A 313 13.20 -15.95 4.14
C ASN A 313 13.48 -14.51 4.55
N VAL A 314 12.82 -13.57 3.87
CA VAL A 314 12.89 -12.14 4.12
C VAL A 314 11.50 -11.54 4.32
N THR A 315 11.43 -10.39 4.98
CA THR A 315 10.20 -9.65 5.27
C THR A 315 10.47 -8.14 5.27
N ALA A 316 9.41 -7.36 5.16
CA ALA A 316 9.42 -5.90 5.30
C ALA A 316 8.07 -5.42 5.84
N THR A 317 8.09 -4.46 6.75
CA THR A 317 6.90 -3.94 7.47
C THR A 317 6.34 -2.67 6.89
N THR A 318 7.08 -2.02 5.98
CA THR A 318 6.63 -0.80 5.28
C THR A 318 6.28 -1.16 3.84
N GLY A 319 5.18 -0.61 3.32
CA GLY A 319 4.83 -0.79 1.92
C GLY A 319 5.82 -0.08 1.00
N GLY A 320 6.21 -0.72 -0.09
CA GLY A 320 7.22 -0.19 -1.01
C GLY A 320 7.80 -1.25 -1.96
N ALA A 321 8.64 -0.81 -2.89
CA ALA A 321 9.41 -1.70 -3.77
C ALA A 321 10.87 -1.75 -3.30
N TYR A 322 11.36 -2.96 -3.01
CA TYR A 322 12.69 -3.21 -2.47
C TYR A 322 13.56 -3.89 -3.51
N LEU A 323 14.39 -3.10 -4.21
CA LEU A 323 15.37 -3.61 -5.17
C LEU A 323 16.59 -4.17 -4.44
N ASN A 324 16.76 -5.48 -4.44
CA ASN A 324 17.91 -6.17 -3.89
C ASN A 324 18.95 -6.45 -5.00
N THR A 325 20.23 -6.13 -4.74
CA THR A 325 21.30 -6.17 -5.76
C THR A 325 22.56 -6.84 -5.21
N VAL A 326 23.05 -7.85 -5.93
CA VAL A 326 24.46 -8.30 -5.81
C VAL A 326 25.22 -7.65 -6.96
N ALA A 327 26.29 -6.94 -6.64
CA ALA A 327 27.10 -6.25 -7.64
C ALA A 327 27.93 -7.23 -8.47
N ALA A 328 28.44 -6.76 -9.60
CA ALA A 328 29.52 -7.46 -10.31
C ALA A 328 30.71 -7.65 -9.35
N GLY A 329 31.36 -8.81 -9.41
CA GLY A 329 32.50 -9.16 -8.58
C GLY A 329 32.17 -9.54 -7.12
N SER A 330 30.91 -9.62 -6.71
CA SER A 330 30.57 -10.06 -5.35
C SER A 330 30.73 -11.57 -5.13
N LEU A 331 30.49 -12.39 -6.15
CA LEU A 331 30.82 -13.81 -6.15
C LEU A 331 32.27 -13.97 -6.60
N GLN A 332 33.12 -14.50 -5.73
CA GLN A 332 34.55 -14.70 -5.98
C GLN A 332 34.88 -16.19 -5.84
N THR A 333 35.39 -16.80 -6.92
CA THR A 333 35.66 -18.25 -6.98
C THR A 333 37.01 -18.57 -7.60
N SER A 334 37.42 -19.85 -7.51
CA SER A 334 38.59 -20.39 -8.22
C SER A 334 38.48 -20.30 -9.74
N ASN A 335 37.25 -20.14 -10.28
CA ASN A 335 36.99 -20.02 -11.71
C ASN A 335 36.60 -18.57 -12.10
N GLY A 336 37.00 -17.60 -11.29
CA GLY A 336 36.73 -16.18 -11.50
C GLY A 336 35.48 -15.70 -10.76
N SER A 337 34.93 -14.59 -11.22
CA SER A 337 33.90 -13.82 -10.49
C SER A 337 32.71 -13.47 -11.36
N ASN A 338 31.55 -13.21 -10.76
CA ASN A 338 30.36 -12.83 -11.53
C ASN A 338 30.57 -11.48 -12.23
N THR A 339 30.28 -11.42 -13.53
CA THR A 339 30.60 -10.26 -14.36
C THR A 339 29.46 -9.25 -14.45
N GLY A 340 28.22 -9.72 -14.31
CA GLY A 340 27.02 -8.89 -14.25
C GLY A 340 26.45 -8.80 -12.83
N PRO A 341 25.77 -7.70 -12.49
CA PRO A 341 24.99 -7.64 -11.26
C PRO A 341 23.77 -8.56 -11.35
N ALA A 342 23.30 -9.03 -10.20
CA ALA A 342 22.07 -9.81 -10.08
C ALA A 342 21.05 -9.04 -9.23
N THR A 343 19.94 -8.64 -9.84
CA THR A 343 18.90 -7.83 -9.21
C THR A 343 17.56 -8.56 -9.15
N ALA A 344 16.83 -8.40 -8.04
CA ALA A 344 15.43 -8.77 -7.94
C ALA A 344 14.68 -7.74 -7.09
N THR A 345 13.40 -7.51 -7.35
CA THR A 345 12.58 -6.57 -6.58
C THR A 345 11.50 -7.31 -5.81
N LEU A 346 11.43 -7.11 -4.50
CA LEU A 346 10.29 -7.52 -3.68
C LEU A 346 9.30 -6.36 -3.58
N THR A 347 8.05 -6.58 -3.95
CA THR A 347 6.99 -5.58 -3.77
C THR A 347 6.23 -5.86 -2.48
N VAL A 348 6.09 -4.84 -1.63
CA VAL A 348 5.35 -4.93 -0.37
C VAL A 348 4.13 -4.05 -0.46
N THR A 349 2.94 -4.66 -0.45
CA THR A 349 1.70 -3.91 -0.42
C THR A 349 1.46 -3.40 1.00
N PRO A 350 1.19 -2.09 1.20
CA PRO A 350 0.79 -1.58 2.50
C PRO A 350 -0.47 -2.32 2.95
N VAL A 351 -0.49 -2.83 4.18
CA VAL A 351 -1.75 -3.26 4.79
C VAL A 351 -2.44 -1.98 5.25
N THR A 352 -3.38 -1.46 4.45
CA THR A 352 -4.31 -0.46 4.98
C THR A 352 -5.12 -1.15 6.07
N PRO A 353 -5.16 -0.66 7.32
CA PRO A 353 -6.04 -1.23 8.33
C PRO A 353 -7.48 -1.02 7.85
N THR A 354 -8.06 -2.04 7.24
CA THR A 354 -9.49 -2.05 6.94
C THR A 354 -10.19 -2.12 8.29
N SER A 355 -10.84 -1.02 8.66
CA SER A 355 -11.62 -1.03 9.89
C SER A 355 -12.72 -2.07 9.76
N SER A 356 -12.62 -3.13 10.54
CA SER A 356 -13.59 -4.21 10.58
C SER A 356 -14.66 -3.99 11.65
N VAL A 357 -14.60 -2.85 12.35
CA VAL A 357 -15.53 -2.50 13.42
C VAL A 357 -16.59 -1.51 12.98
N THR A 358 -17.83 -1.75 13.40
CA THR A 358 -18.97 -0.83 13.19
C THR A 358 -19.70 -0.56 14.50
N LEU A 359 -20.40 0.58 14.55
CA LEU A 359 -21.11 1.05 15.72
C LEU A 359 -22.56 1.38 15.33
N GLY A 360 -23.51 0.79 16.05
CA GLY A 360 -24.95 1.02 15.92
C GLY A 360 -25.54 1.59 17.19
N LYS A 361 -26.65 2.33 17.06
CA LYS A 361 -27.33 3.01 18.17
C LYS A 361 -28.83 2.93 17.99
N ALA A 362 -29.57 2.69 19.07
CA ALA A 362 -31.03 2.66 19.04
C ALA A 362 -31.66 3.01 20.39
N PHE A 363 -32.90 3.52 20.35
CA PHE A 363 -33.78 3.68 21.52
C PHE A 363 -34.98 2.74 21.39
N SER A 364 -35.33 2.04 22.47
CA SER A 364 -36.51 1.17 22.51
C SER A 364 -37.27 1.29 23.84
N PRO A 365 -38.53 1.78 23.84
CA PRO A 365 -39.23 2.37 22.69
C PRO A 365 -38.57 3.68 22.23
N ALA A 366 -38.67 4.01 20.93
CA ALA A 366 -38.17 5.27 20.37
C ALA A 366 -39.03 6.50 20.72
N THR A 367 -40.24 6.27 21.23
CA THR A 367 -41.16 7.31 21.71
C THR A 367 -41.59 7.01 23.14
N ILE A 368 -41.44 8.00 24.03
CA ILE A 368 -41.87 7.91 25.43
C ILE A 368 -42.76 9.09 25.79
N ALA A 369 -43.64 8.91 26.78
CA ALA A 369 -44.25 10.05 27.44
C ALA A 369 -43.19 10.78 28.30
N LYS A 370 -43.39 12.06 28.60
CA LYS A 370 -42.59 12.80 29.60
C LYS A 370 -42.48 11.99 30.90
N GLY A 371 -41.25 11.78 31.38
CA GLY A 371 -40.94 10.96 32.56
C GLY A 371 -40.98 9.44 32.32
N GLY A 372 -41.33 9.00 31.11
CA GLY A 372 -41.25 7.59 30.71
C GLY A 372 -39.80 7.12 30.52
N PHE A 373 -39.61 5.83 30.28
CA PHE A 373 -38.30 5.22 30.11
C PHE A 373 -38.10 4.67 28.71
N SER A 374 -36.89 4.83 28.18
CA SER A 374 -36.42 4.17 26.97
C SER A 374 -35.10 3.46 27.25
N THR A 375 -34.86 2.32 26.59
CA THR A 375 -33.55 1.64 26.64
C THR A 375 -32.71 2.13 25.47
N LEU A 376 -31.60 2.81 25.78
CA LEU A 376 -30.53 3.08 24.83
C LEU A 376 -29.71 1.80 24.64
N THR A 377 -29.52 1.37 23.39
CA THR A 377 -28.65 0.25 23.01
C THR A 377 -27.53 0.74 22.11
N LEU A 378 -26.29 0.46 22.49
CA LEU A 378 -25.11 0.58 21.63
C LEU A 378 -24.74 -0.82 21.14
N THR A 379 -24.66 -1.02 19.82
CA THR A 379 -24.26 -2.29 19.21
C THR A 379 -22.88 -2.12 18.59
N LEU A 380 -21.89 -2.85 19.07
CA LEU A 380 -20.52 -2.83 18.56
C LEU A 380 -20.31 -4.13 17.78
N SER A 381 -19.95 -4.06 16.51
CA SER A 381 -19.76 -5.24 15.66
C SER A 381 -18.35 -5.29 15.11
N ASN A 382 -17.82 -6.50 14.92
CA ASN A 382 -16.50 -6.78 14.38
C ASN A 382 -16.61 -7.88 13.33
N THR A 383 -16.37 -7.53 12.06
CA THR A 383 -16.32 -8.49 10.94
C THR A 383 -14.93 -9.08 10.72
N GLY A 384 -13.97 -8.75 11.59
CA GLY A 384 -12.61 -9.25 11.55
C GLY A 384 -12.50 -10.65 12.15
N ALA A 385 -11.51 -11.41 11.67
CA ALA A 385 -11.23 -12.77 12.13
C ALA A 385 -10.62 -12.84 13.55
N LEU A 386 -10.15 -11.71 14.08
CA LEU A 386 -9.60 -11.58 15.44
C LEU A 386 -10.50 -10.70 16.31
N PRO A 387 -10.60 -10.94 17.64
CA PRO A 387 -11.31 -10.05 18.55
C PRO A 387 -10.77 -8.61 18.50
N ALA A 388 -11.65 -7.63 18.54
CA ALA A 388 -11.28 -6.22 18.56
C ALA A 388 -11.31 -5.70 20.00
N ILE A 389 -10.15 -5.33 20.53
CA ILE A 389 -10.00 -4.85 21.91
C ILE A 389 -10.07 -3.32 21.89
N GLN A 390 -10.91 -2.74 22.74
CA GLN A 390 -11.03 -1.29 22.87
C GLN A 390 -9.70 -0.67 23.32
N THR A 391 -9.21 0.32 22.56
CA THR A 391 -7.97 1.06 22.88
C THR A 391 -8.25 2.37 23.60
N VAL A 392 -9.47 2.92 23.47
CA VAL A 392 -9.94 4.14 24.13
C VAL A 392 -11.39 3.95 24.61
N PRO A 393 -11.77 4.40 25.83
CA PRO A 393 -13.15 4.33 26.31
C PRO A 393 -14.16 4.91 25.30
N LEU A 394 -15.22 4.16 25.02
CA LEU A 394 -16.34 4.64 24.21
C LEU A 394 -17.24 5.49 25.10
N VAL A 395 -17.26 6.80 24.88
CA VAL A 395 -18.05 7.76 25.65
C VAL A 395 -19.22 8.29 24.81
N ASP A 396 -20.45 8.00 25.24
CA ASP A 396 -21.68 8.53 24.65
C ASP A 396 -22.21 9.67 25.51
N THR A 397 -22.22 10.88 24.95
CA THR A 397 -22.80 12.06 25.60
C THR A 397 -24.26 12.21 25.14
N LEU A 398 -25.19 12.01 26.07
CA LEU A 398 -26.62 12.15 25.82
C LEU A 398 -26.96 13.61 25.46
N PRO A 399 -27.91 13.84 24.54
CA PRO A 399 -28.35 15.18 24.19
C PRO A 399 -28.99 15.88 25.39
N SER A 400 -28.87 17.21 25.44
CA SER A 400 -29.47 18.03 26.50
C SER A 400 -30.96 17.73 26.66
N GLY A 401 -31.40 17.47 27.89
CA GLY A 401 -32.77 17.07 28.22
C GLY A 401 -32.98 15.56 28.35
N VAL A 402 -32.06 14.71 27.87
CA VAL A 402 -32.06 13.26 28.10
C VAL A 402 -31.02 12.92 29.16
N VAL A 403 -31.41 12.15 30.17
CA VAL A 403 -30.55 11.71 31.27
C VAL A 403 -30.64 10.21 31.48
N VAL A 404 -29.63 9.63 32.12
CA VAL A 404 -29.67 8.25 32.62
C VAL A 404 -30.77 8.13 33.67
N ALA A 405 -31.64 7.14 33.54
CA ALA A 405 -32.75 6.92 34.46
C ALA A 405 -32.27 6.40 35.83
N SER A 406 -33.14 6.50 36.85
CA SER A 406 -32.93 5.85 38.14
C SER A 406 -33.93 4.70 38.32
N PRO A 407 -33.49 3.42 38.43
CA PRO A 407 -32.11 2.95 38.27
C PRO A 407 -31.65 2.92 36.80
N ALA A 408 -30.33 2.97 36.58
CA ALA A 408 -29.73 3.04 35.24
C ALA A 408 -29.89 1.73 34.43
N ASN A 409 -30.03 0.58 35.09
CA ASN A 409 -30.17 -0.75 34.49
C ASN A 409 -29.14 -1.04 33.38
N THR A 410 -27.86 -0.79 33.68
CA THR A 410 -26.75 -1.00 32.75
C THR A 410 -26.48 -2.48 32.53
N THR A 411 -26.34 -2.92 31.28
CA THR A 411 -25.83 -4.26 30.93
C THR A 411 -24.81 -4.18 29.79
N THR A 412 -23.89 -5.15 29.73
CA THR A 412 -22.92 -5.29 28.62
C THR A 412 -22.71 -6.76 28.29
N THR A 413 -22.66 -7.08 27.00
CA THR A 413 -22.13 -8.36 26.48
C THR A 413 -20.75 -8.21 25.85
N CYS A 414 -20.20 -6.99 25.83
CA CYS A 414 -18.87 -6.68 25.31
C CYS A 414 -17.75 -6.95 26.32
N GLY A 415 -18.06 -7.53 27.49
CA GLY A 415 -17.18 -7.43 28.65
C GLY A 415 -16.99 -5.97 29.10
N GLY A 416 -15.85 -5.67 29.71
CA GLY A 416 -15.51 -4.33 30.20
C GLY A 416 -16.42 -3.83 31.33
N ILE A 417 -16.32 -2.53 31.61
CA ILE A 417 -17.11 -1.84 32.65
C ILE A 417 -17.97 -0.77 31.98
N VAL A 418 -19.26 -0.77 32.29
CA VAL A 418 -20.21 0.27 31.87
C VAL A 418 -20.44 1.23 33.03
N THR A 419 -20.19 2.53 32.79
CA THR A 419 -20.46 3.60 33.77
C THR A 419 -21.55 4.51 33.23
N ALA A 420 -22.68 4.56 33.94
CA ALA A 420 -23.80 5.44 33.65
C ALA A 420 -24.49 5.85 34.97
N THR A 421 -24.12 7.01 35.51
CA THR A 421 -24.66 7.51 36.77
C THR A 421 -26.10 7.99 36.60
N PRO A 422 -27.08 7.56 37.43
CA PRO A 422 -28.44 8.07 37.39
C PRO A 422 -28.49 9.61 37.44
N GLY A 423 -29.29 10.23 36.58
CA GLY A 423 -29.34 11.69 36.40
C GLY A 423 -28.19 12.29 35.58
N GLY A 424 -27.14 11.51 35.29
CA GLY A 424 -26.03 11.93 34.44
C GLY A 424 -26.38 11.99 32.96
N SER A 425 -25.50 12.63 32.19
CA SER A 425 -25.63 12.84 30.74
C SER A 425 -24.66 11.98 29.92
N THR A 426 -23.96 11.02 30.53
CA THR A 426 -22.93 10.23 29.83
C THR A 426 -23.10 8.73 30.10
N VAL A 427 -22.86 7.93 29.06
CA VAL A 427 -22.72 6.47 29.13
C VAL A 427 -21.34 6.09 28.61
N THR A 428 -20.52 5.45 29.43
CA THR A 428 -19.15 5.05 29.04
C THR A 428 -18.98 3.54 29.09
N LEU A 429 -18.37 2.95 28.07
CA LEU A 429 -17.84 1.58 28.09
C LEU A 429 -16.31 1.65 28.08
N SER A 430 -15.67 1.08 29.10
CA SER A 430 -14.20 0.97 29.20
C SER A 430 -13.74 -0.49 29.18
N GLY A 431 -12.70 -0.80 28.41
CA GLY A 431 -12.09 -2.13 28.34
C GLY A 431 -12.96 -3.18 27.64
N GLY A 432 -13.82 -2.78 26.71
CA GLY A 432 -14.66 -3.70 25.95
C GLY A 432 -13.87 -4.54 24.94
N ILE A 433 -14.33 -5.77 24.70
CA ILE A 433 -13.81 -6.69 23.69
C ILE A 433 -14.97 -7.10 22.78
N ILE A 434 -14.84 -6.84 21.49
CA ILE A 434 -15.82 -7.23 20.47
C ILE A 434 -15.34 -8.56 19.86
N PRO A 435 -16.09 -9.67 20.02
CA PRO A 435 -15.65 -10.98 19.52
C PRO A 435 -15.46 -10.97 18.00
N ALA A 436 -14.56 -11.81 17.50
CA ALA A 436 -14.33 -12.00 16.07
C ALA A 436 -15.62 -12.41 15.35
N ASN A 437 -15.84 -11.90 14.13
CA ASN A 437 -17.00 -12.18 13.28
C ASN A 437 -18.36 -12.09 14.00
N SER A 438 -18.51 -11.16 14.95
CA SER A 438 -19.69 -11.09 15.83
C SER A 438 -20.00 -9.66 16.26
N SER A 439 -20.99 -9.51 17.13
CA SER A 439 -21.35 -8.24 17.75
C SER A 439 -21.62 -8.40 19.24
N CYS A 440 -21.47 -7.31 19.98
CA CYS A 440 -21.79 -7.22 21.39
C CYS A 440 -22.60 -5.94 21.64
N ARG A 441 -23.26 -5.84 22.80
CA ARG A 441 -24.18 -4.75 23.11
C ARG A 441 -23.94 -4.17 24.49
N VAL A 442 -24.13 -2.85 24.61
CA VAL A 442 -24.29 -2.13 25.86
C VAL A 442 -25.70 -1.58 25.92
N THR A 443 -26.41 -1.77 27.04
CA THR A 443 -27.74 -1.16 27.23
C THR A 443 -27.80 -0.33 28.50
N VAL A 444 -28.49 0.80 28.44
CA VAL A 444 -28.72 1.72 29.56
C VAL A 444 -30.14 2.27 29.48
N ARG A 445 -30.83 2.38 30.61
CA ARG A 445 -32.14 3.03 30.69
C ARG A 445 -31.98 4.54 30.77
N VAL A 446 -32.68 5.27 29.91
CA VAL A 446 -32.71 6.74 29.86
C VAL A 446 -34.13 7.27 30.01
N THR A 447 -34.25 8.54 30.40
CA THR A 447 -35.52 9.26 30.55
C THR A 447 -35.36 10.72 30.16
N SER A 448 -36.48 11.43 30.00
CA SER A 448 -36.52 12.87 29.81
C SER A 448 -37.81 13.45 30.38
N ASN A 449 -37.68 14.60 31.05
CA ASN A 449 -38.80 15.39 31.55
C ASN A 449 -39.16 16.57 30.63
N VAL A 450 -38.58 16.61 29.44
CA VAL A 450 -38.79 17.67 28.44
C VAL A 450 -39.38 17.04 27.18
N ALA A 451 -40.53 17.53 26.72
CA ALA A 451 -41.10 17.07 25.47
C ALA A 451 -40.27 17.61 24.28
N GLY A 452 -40.03 16.79 23.26
CA GLY A 452 -39.19 17.16 22.13
C GLY A 452 -38.62 15.95 21.38
N TYR A 453 -37.76 16.26 20.40
CA TYR A 453 -37.00 15.28 19.62
C TYR A 453 -35.53 15.39 19.98
N PHE A 454 -34.94 14.29 20.46
CA PHE A 454 -33.57 14.27 20.96
C PHE A 454 -32.72 13.32 20.12
N THR A 455 -31.95 13.87 19.18
CA THR A 455 -30.99 13.10 18.38
C THR A 455 -29.71 12.90 19.17
N ASN A 456 -29.33 11.64 19.41
CA ASN A 456 -28.09 11.27 20.06
C ASN A 456 -27.13 10.66 19.02
N THR A 457 -25.90 11.15 18.97
CA THR A 457 -24.92 10.84 17.92
C THR A 457 -23.56 10.50 18.51
N LEU A 458 -23.04 9.33 18.15
CA LEU A 458 -21.62 8.98 18.27
C LEU A 458 -20.97 9.15 16.90
N GLY A 459 -19.96 10.02 16.82
CA GLY A 459 -19.30 10.37 15.56
C GLY A 459 -18.47 9.23 14.95
N VAL A 460 -17.95 9.49 13.75
CA VAL A 460 -16.88 8.67 13.15
C VAL A 460 -15.67 8.68 14.09
N GLY A 461 -15.06 7.52 14.32
CA GLY A 461 -13.91 7.40 15.23
C GLY A 461 -14.23 7.36 16.72
N ALA A 462 -15.51 7.35 17.12
CA ALA A 462 -15.92 7.26 18.53
C ALA A 462 -15.59 5.89 19.16
N LEU A 463 -15.73 4.81 18.40
CA LEU A 463 -15.26 3.47 18.78
C LEU A 463 -13.85 3.28 18.22
N GLN A 464 -12.86 3.08 19.10
CA GLN A 464 -11.47 2.83 18.71
C GLN A 464 -11.00 1.50 19.28
N THR A 465 -10.43 0.65 18.43
CA THR A 465 -10.01 -0.71 18.79
C THR A 465 -8.69 -1.09 18.12
N THR A 466 -8.15 -2.24 18.53
CA THR A 466 -7.02 -2.90 17.84
C THR A 466 -7.29 -3.24 16.38
N ASN A 467 -8.57 -3.31 15.97
CA ASN A 467 -8.99 -3.65 14.60
C ASN A 467 -9.52 -2.42 13.82
N GLY A 468 -9.16 -1.21 14.27
CA GLY A 468 -9.57 0.05 13.65
C GLY A 468 -10.67 0.79 14.42
N SER A 469 -11.28 1.77 13.75
CA SER A 469 -12.32 2.64 14.33
C SER A 469 -13.59 2.69 13.48
N ASN A 470 -14.76 2.95 14.07
CA ASN A 470 -16.00 3.03 13.28
C ASN A 470 -15.91 4.11 12.21
N THR A 471 -16.21 3.75 10.96
CA THR A 471 -16.11 4.65 9.80
C THR A 471 -17.39 5.41 9.49
N ALA A 472 -18.52 4.99 10.07
CA ALA A 472 -19.81 5.66 9.99
C ALA A 472 -20.29 6.09 11.39
N PRO A 473 -20.98 7.23 11.52
CA PRO A 473 -21.55 7.65 12.80
C PRO A 473 -22.73 6.76 13.20
N ALA A 474 -22.94 6.59 14.50
CA ALA A 474 -24.10 5.90 15.06
C ALA A 474 -25.10 6.92 15.60
N VAL A 475 -26.31 6.97 15.02
CA VAL A 475 -27.32 8.01 15.31
C VAL A 475 -28.64 7.36 15.67
N ALA A 476 -29.31 7.87 16.71
CA ALA A 476 -30.68 7.49 17.05
C ALA A 476 -31.44 8.69 17.64
N THR A 477 -32.75 8.76 17.42
CA THR A 477 -33.60 9.85 17.95
C THR A 477 -34.59 9.30 18.95
N LEU A 478 -34.65 9.91 20.14
CA LEU A 478 -35.68 9.69 21.15
C LEU A 478 -36.74 10.78 21.03
N THR A 479 -38.00 10.39 20.87
CA THR A 479 -39.14 11.31 20.85
C THR A 479 -39.82 11.29 22.23
N VAL A 480 -40.03 12.47 22.81
CA VAL A 480 -40.69 12.62 24.11
C VAL A 480 -41.95 13.44 23.92
N ILE A 481 -43.11 12.83 24.19
CA ILE A 481 -44.41 13.46 24.01
C ILE A 481 -45.10 13.73 25.35
N VAL A 482 -46.00 14.71 25.37
CA VAL A 482 -46.97 14.86 26.46
C VAL A 482 -48.12 13.89 26.17
N LYS A 483 -48.27 12.85 26.99
CA LYS A 483 -49.42 11.94 26.88
C LYS A 483 -50.63 12.58 27.56
N HIS A 484 -51.64 12.99 26.78
CA HIS A 484 -52.90 13.48 27.33
C HIS A 484 -53.80 12.31 27.76
N ILE A 485 -54.41 12.44 28.94
CA ILE A 485 -55.45 11.56 29.48
C ILE A 485 -56.81 12.14 29.07
N PRO A 486 -57.73 11.36 28.47
CA PRO A 486 -59.03 11.87 28.07
C PRO A 486 -59.84 12.46 29.25
N PRO A 487 -60.61 13.55 29.03
CA PRO A 487 -61.40 14.17 30.08
C PRO A 487 -62.58 13.29 30.50
N ILE A 488 -63.04 13.43 31.75
CA ILE A 488 -64.15 12.65 32.33
C ILE A 488 -65.37 13.55 32.48
N VAL A 489 -66.57 13.01 32.23
CA VAL A 489 -67.85 13.70 32.41
C VAL A 489 -68.67 12.94 33.45
N LYS A 490 -69.30 13.65 34.39
CA LYS A 490 -70.30 13.13 35.34
C LYS A 490 -71.57 13.97 35.28
N LYS A 491 -72.71 13.36 35.58
CA LYS A 491 -74.02 14.05 35.62
C LYS A 491 -74.77 13.69 36.89
N SER A 492 -75.56 14.62 37.41
CA SER A 492 -76.48 14.36 38.52
C SER A 492 -77.70 15.29 38.48
N PHE A 493 -78.78 14.84 39.11
CA PHE A 493 -79.95 15.66 39.42
C PHE A 493 -80.06 15.83 40.94
N SER A 494 -80.32 17.05 41.42
CA SER A 494 -80.51 17.31 42.84
C SER A 494 -81.70 18.26 43.10
N PRO A 495 -82.77 17.81 43.78
CA PRO A 495 -83.02 16.41 44.15
C PRO A 495 -83.22 15.52 42.91
N SER A 496 -82.83 14.25 43.00
CA SER A 496 -83.01 13.25 41.92
C SER A 496 -84.45 12.74 41.82
N THR A 497 -85.28 13.04 42.81
CA THR A 497 -86.73 12.78 42.82
C THR A 497 -87.48 14.07 43.11
N ILE A 498 -88.44 14.41 42.26
CA ILE A 498 -89.30 15.60 42.39
C ILE A 498 -90.77 15.20 42.20
N LYS A 499 -91.72 16.00 42.69
CA LYS A 499 -93.10 15.95 42.19
C LYS A 499 -93.22 16.73 40.87
N GLU A 500 -94.26 16.48 40.09
CA GLU A 500 -94.56 17.27 38.89
C GLU A 500 -94.53 18.78 39.19
N SER A 501 -93.92 19.56 38.28
CA SER A 501 -93.67 21.01 38.39
C SER A 501 -92.69 21.45 39.49
N GLN A 502 -92.14 20.55 40.31
CA GLN A 502 -91.05 20.91 41.23
C GLN A 502 -89.71 21.06 40.49
N LEU A 503 -88.75 21.70 41.15
CA LEU A 503 -87.43 21.99 40.59
C LEU A 503 -86.43 20.90 40.94
N SER A 504 -85.62 20.52 39.95
CA SER A 504 -84.36 19.80 40.16
C SER A 504 -83.23 20.58 39.49
N VAL A 505 -82.01 20.46 40.02
CA VAL A 505 -80.81 21.04 39.40
C VAL A 505 -80.07 19.93 38.68
N LEU A 506 -79.94 20.04 37.35
CA LEU A 506 -78.98 19.26 36.58
C LEU A 506 -77.59 19.82 36.81
N THR A 507 -76.67 18.99 37.26
CA THR A 507 -75.23 19.31 37.34
C THR A 507 -74.46 18.41 36.37
N ILE A 508 -73.67 19.02 35.48
CA ILE A 508 -72.72 18.33 34.61
C ILE A 508 -71.31 18.71 35.09
N THR A 509 -70.55 17.75 35.60
CA THR A 509 -69.18 17.95 36.06
C THR A 509 -68.21 17.46 35.00
N LEU A 510 -67.32 18.34 34.55
CA LEU A 510 -66.23 18.02 33.62
C LEU A 510 -64.94 17.97 34.43
N ILE A 511 -64.16 16.90 34.27
CA ILE A 511 -62.93 16.65 35.05
C ILE A 511 -61.78 16.49 34.06
N ASN A 512 -60.70 17.23 34.31
CA ASN A 512 -59.47 17.17 33.53
C ASN A 512 -58.33 16.63 34.41
N PRO A 513 -57.94 15.36 34.20
CA PRO A 513 -56.83 14.74 34.93
C PRO A 513 -55.44 15.17 34.40
N ASN A 514 -55.36 16.09 33.43
CA ASN A 514 -54.09 16.56 32.88
C ASN A 514 -53.56 17.79 33.63
N TYR A 515 -52.24 17.92 33.68
CA TYR A 515 -51.52 19.08 34.23
C TYR A 515 -51.65 20.37 33.42
N MET A 516 -52.24 20.29 32.22
CA MET A 516 -52.58 21.45 31.40
C MET A 516 -54.10 21.60 31.34
N ALA A 517 -54.59 22.85 31.28
CA ALA A 517 -56.02 23.10 31.12
C ALA A 517 -56.54 22.53 29.79
N ALA A 518 -57.75 21.97 29.80
CA ALA A 518 -58.36 21.32 28.65
C ALA A 518 -59.47 22.19 28.05
N SER A 519 -59.13 22.96 27.01
CA SER A 519 -60.10 23.76 26.25
C SER A 519 -60.93 22.89 25.31
N LEU A 520 -62.23 23.18 25.23
CA LEU A 520 -63.17 22.55 24.31
C LEU A 520 -62.78 22.89 22.87
N ILE A 521 -62.67 21.87 22.02
CA ILE A 521 -62.51 22.03 20.56
C ILE A 521 -63.85 22.01 19.82
N LYS A 522 -64.92 21.55 20.52
CA LYS A 522 -66.32 21.66 20.08
C LYS A 522 -67.20 22.02 21.27
N LYS A 523 -68.31 22.72 21.00
CA LYS A 523 -69.35 22.98 22.02
C LYS A 523 -69.86 21.66 22.61
N LEU A 524 -69.98 21.58 23.93
CA LEU A 524 -70.62 20.46 24.61
C LEU A 524 -72.13 20.72 24.60
N VAL A 525 -72.90 19.83 23.98
CA VAL A 525 -74.37 19.91 23.93
C VAL A 525 -74.95 18.75 24.72
N ASP A 526 -75.76 19.07 25.73
CA ASP A 526 -76.57 18.11 26.47
C ASP A 526 -78.05 18.30 26.13
N THR A 527 -78.67 17.26 25.57
CA THR A 527 -80.10 17.27 25.22
C THR A 527 -80.87 16.50 26.27
N LEU A 528 -81.74 17.22 27.00
CA LEU A 528 -82.63 16.66 28.00
C LEU A 528 -83.59 15.65 27.37
N PRO A 529 -83.91 14.55 28.08
CA PRO A 529 -84.88 13.58 27.60
C PRO A 529 -86.28 14.21 27.46
N TYR A 530 -87.06 13.72 26.49
CA TYR A 530 -88.42 14.19 26.25
C TYR A 530 -89.25 14.15 27.54
N GLY A 531 -89.89 15.27 27.89
CA GLY A 531 -90.65 15.45 29.14
C GLY A 531 -89.90 16.20 30.25
N VAL A 532 -88.58 16.34 30.16
CA VAL A 532 -87.79 17.21 31.05
C VAL A 532 -87.42 18.48 30.27
N GLN A 533 -87.63 19.64 30.88
CA GLN A 533 -87.34 20.93 30.27
C GLN A 533 -86.63 21.88 31.24
N ILE A 534 -85.96 22.87 30.67
CA ILE A 534 -85.37 24.00 31.41
C ILE A 534 -86.50 24.89 31.91
N VAL A 535 -86.41 25.34 33.16
CA VAL A 535 -87.46 26.14 33.81
C VAL A 535 -87.73 27.43 33.01
N SER A 536 -89.00 27.72 32.74
CA SER A 536 -89.48 28.82 31.89
C SER A 536 -89.66 30.16 32.63
N SER A 537 -88.95 30.39 33.73
CA SER A 537 -88.92 31.69 34.41
C SER A 537 -87.73 32.54 33.92
N SER A 538 -87.71 33.84 34.22
CA SER A 538 -86.58 34.75 33.96
C SER A 538 -85.25 34.32 34.62
N TYR A 539 -85.23 33.19 35.35
CA TYR A 539 -84.06 32.56 35.94
C TYR A 539 -84.04 31.04 35.65
N SER A 540 -83.63 30.63 34.43
CA SER A 540 -83.20 29.24 34.17
C SER A 540 -82.07 28.78 35.11
N GLY A 541 -81.37 29.74 35.73
CA GLY A 541 -80.32 29.50 36.72
C GLY A 541 -79.07 28.86 36.12
N ALA A 542 -78.92 28.93 34.79
CA ALA A 542 -77.79 28.34 34.09
C ALA A 542 -76.48 29.04 34.48
N ARG A 543 -75.55 28.29 35.08
CA ARG A 543 -74.24 28.79 35.50
C ARG A 543 -73.15 27.81 35.10
N THR A 544 -71.93 28.31 34.94
CA THR A 544 -70.76 27.46 34.77
C THR A 544 -69.56 27.97 35.53
N THR A 545 -68.72 27.05 36.00
CA THR A 545 -67.37 27.31 36.48
C THR A 545 -66.29 26.90 35.46
N CYS A 546 -66.68 26.36 34.30
CA CYS A 546 -65.77 25.83 33.27
C CYS A 546 -65.14 26.90 32.38
N GLN A 547 -65.13 28.17 32.77
CA GLN A 547 -64.93 29.30 31.84
C GLN A 547 -65.86 29.21 30.59
N GLY A 548 -65.92 30.23 29.75
CA GLY A 548 -66.81 30.24 28.58
C GLY A 548 -68.28 30.55 28.92
N LYS A 549 -69.19 30.26 27.98
CA LYS A 549 -70.60 30.68 28.05
C LYS A 549 -71.54 29.47 28.01
N VAL A 550 -72.48 29.41 28.96
CA VAL A 550 -73.58 28.43 28.92
C VAL A 550 -74.82 29.06 28.32
N THR A 551 -75.47 28.35 27.40
CA THR A 551 -76.79 28.68 26.87
C THR A 551 -77.77 27.56 27.19
N ALA A 552 -78.87 27.92 27.83
CA ALA A 552 -79.95 27.01 28.21
C ALA A 552 -81.29 27.77 28.02
N PRO A 553 -81.95 27.63 26.85
CA PRO A 553 -83.17 28.38 26.53
C PRO A 553 -84.32 28.06 27.50
N ASN A 554 -85.06 29.08 27.93
CA ASN A 554 -86.24 28.92 28.79
C ASN A 554 -87.29 28.03 28.13
N GLY A 555 -87.80 27.02 28.84
CA GLY A 555 -88.71 26.01 28.28
C GLY A 555 -88.06 25.07 27.26
N GLY A 556 -86.77 25.24 26.98
CA GLY A 556 -86.02 24.41 26.04
C GLY A 556 -85.57 23.09 26.64
N SER A 557 -84.99 22.24 25.78
CA SER A 557 -84.48 20.92 26.14
C SER A 557 -82.97 20.79 25.98
N THR A 558 -82.23 21.88 25.76
CA THR A 558 -80.79 21.80 25.47
C THR A 558 -79.95 22.70 26.39
N VAL A 559 -78.89 22.14 26.95
CA VAL A 559 -77.86 22.84 27.72
C VAL A 559 -76.57 22.78 26.91
N THR A 560 -76.03 23.94 26.52
CA THR A 560 -74.80 24.01 25.73
C THR A 560 -73.73 24.82 26.43
N LEU A 561 -72.51 24.27 26.55
CA LEU A 561 -71.31 25.01 26.94
C LEU A 561 -70.49 25.37 25.69
N HIS A 562 -70.30 26.67 25.47
CA HIS A 562 -69.51 27.24 24.38
C HIS A 562 -68.15 27.69 24.90
N ASN A 563 -67.08 27.33 24.18
CA ASN A 563 -65.69 27.75 24.44
C ASN A 563 -65.25 27.53 25.90
N GLY A 564 -65.68 26.43 26.51
CA GLY A 564 -65.29 26.08 27.87
C GLY A 564 -63.83 25.65 27.96
N THR A 565 -63.22 25.84 29.12
CA THR A 565 -61.90 25.34 29.50
C THR A 565 -61.94 24.70 30.89
N ILE A 566 -61.64 23.41 30.95
CA ILE A 566 -61.56 22.67 32.22
C ILE A 566 -60.17 22.94 32.83
N PRO A 567 -60.07 23.39 34.10
CA PRO A 567 -58.79 23.72 34.73
C PRO A 567 -57.84 22.51 34.78
N ALA A 568 -56.53 22.77 34.81
CA ALA A 568 -55.51 21.74 35.00
C ALA A 568 -55.72 21.00 36.34
N MET A 569 -55.55 19.68 36.35
CA MET A 569 -55.71 18.80 37.53
C MET A 569 -56.98 19.10 38.33
N GLY A 570 -58.07 19.41 37.62
CA GLY A 570 -59.24 20.03 38.24
C GLY A 570 -60.55 19.59 37.64
N SER A 571 -61.62 20.15 38.18
CA SER A 571 -62.96 19.96 37.64
C SER A 571 -63.70 21.28 37.60
N CYS A 572 -64.74 21.33 36.77
CA CYS A 572 -65.65 22.44 36.67
C CYS A 572 -67.07 21.92 36.41
N THR A 573 -68.07 22.74 36.66
CA THR A 573 -69.47 22.33 36.63
C THR A 573 -70.30 23.25 35.74
N ILE A 574 -71.32 22.68 35.10
CA ILE A 574 -72.45 23.39 34.51
C ILE A 574 -73.67 23.04 35.34
N THR A 575 -74.42 24.03 35.83
CA THR A 575 -75.65 23.81 36.59
C THR A 575 -76.82 24.50 35.89
N VAL A 576 -77.95 23.80 35.76
CA VAL A 576 -79.19 24.33 35.15
C VAL A 576 -80.39 23.82 35.93
N LYS A 577 -81.37 24.68 36.21
CA LYS A 577 -82.63 24.26 36.82
C LYS A 577 -83.54 23.65 35.76
N VAL A 578 -84.06 22.47 36.05
CA VAL A 578 -84.99 21.73 35.21
C VAL A 578 -86.27 21.38 35.97
N THR A 579 -87.33 21.10 35.23
CA THR A 579 -88.59 20.58 35.75
C THR A 579 -89.22 19.60 34.76
N SER A 580 -90.25 18.89 35.19
CA SER A 580 -91.12 18.06 34.34
C SER A 580 -92.56 18.20 34.80
N TYR A 581 -93.49 18.27 33.85
CA TYR A 581 -94.93 18.29 34.10
C TYR A 581 -95.58 16.92 33.98
N ARG A 582 -94.78 15.87 33.74
CA ARG A 582 -95.26 14.50 33.59
C ARG A 582 -94.53 13.58 34.57
N LYS A 583 -95.28 12.75 35.28
CA LYS A 583 -94.72 11.63 36.04
C LYS A 583 -93.93 10.70 35.12
N GLY A 584 -92.79 10.21 35.61
CA GLY A 584 -91.92 9.33 34.83
C GLY A 584 -90.51 9.20 35.39
N ILE A 585 -89.73 8.32 34.78
CA ILE A 585 -88.30 8.15 35.06
C ILE A 585 -87.54 8.60 33.81
N TYR A 586 -86.75 9.65 33.93
CA TYR A 586 -86.06 10.30 32.83
C TYR A 586 -84.55 10.13 32.97
N VAL A 587 -83.92 9.45 32.01
CA VAL A 587 -82.47 9.25 31.98
C VAL A 587 -81.84 10.23 31.00
N ASN A 588 -81.10 11.20 31.52
CA ASN A 588 -80.35 12.16 30.73
C ASN A 588 -78.94 11.62 30.45
N ARG A 589 -78.50 11.62 29.18
CA ARG A 589 -77.29 10.91 28.73
C ARG A 589 -76.35 11.82 27.93
N LEU A 590 -75.06 11.76 28.24
CA LEU A 590 -73.97 12.26 27.38
C LEU A 590 -73.13 11.08 26.93
N LYS A 591 -73.16 10.76 25.62
CA LYS A 591 -72.44 9.62 25.03
C LYS A 591 -70.91 9.79 25.08
N PRO A 592 -70.13 8.70 24.94
CA PRO A 592 -68.71 8.81 24.60
C PRO A 592 -68.51 9.74 23.40
N GLY A 593 -67.49 10.59 23.44
CA GLY A 593 -67.20 11.56 22.39
C GLY A 593 -67.99 12.87 22.45
N ALA A 594 -68.93 13.04 23.38
CA ALA A 594 -69.74 14.26 23.51
C ALA A 594 -68.93 15.47 24.02
N LEU A 595 -68.01 15.27 24.96
CA LEU A 595 -67.02 16.24 25.37
C LEU A 595 -65.76 16.03 24.51
N GLN A 596 -65.38 17.06 23.75
CA GLN A 596 -64.17 17.06 22.92
C GLN A 596 -63.27 18.22 23.34
N THR A 597 -62.06 17.93 23.79
CA THR A 597 -61.07 18.93 24.21
C THR A 597 -59.74 18.72 23.50
N VAL A 598 -58.81 19.65 23.69
CA VAL A 598 -57.41 19.52 23.25
C VAL A 598 -56.68 18.31 23.87
N CYS A 599 -57.23 17.73 24.95
CA CYS A 599 -56.69 16.54 25.61
C CYS A 599 -57.40 15.23 25.20
N GLY A 600 -58.28 15.28 24.20
CA GLY A 600 -59.06 14.15 23.71
C GLY A 600 -60.55 14.23 24.08
N SER A 601 -61.26 13.11 23.89
CA SER A 601 -62.72 13.06 24.09
C SER A 601 -63.10 12.13 25.23
N ASN A 602 -64.22 12.40 25.93
CA ASN A 602 -64.68 11.50 26.99
C ASN A 602 -64.92 10.08 26.47
N GLN A 603 -64.32 9.09 27.12
CA GLN A 603 -64.38 7.69 26.66
C GLN A 603 -65.62 6.93 27.19
N HIS A 604 -66.23 7.42 28.26
CA HIS A 604 -67.37 6.78 28.91
C HIS A 604 -68.62 7.66 28.84
N GLU A 605 -69.79 7.02 28.77
CA GLU A 605 -71.09 7.69 28.87
C GLU A 605 -71.28 8.27 30.28
N ALA A 606 -71.85 9.47 30.38
CA ALA A 606 -72.28 10.04 31.64
C ALA A 606 -73.82 10.09 31.68
N THR A 607 -74.42 9.53 32.72
CA THR A 607 -75.87 9.43 32.87
C THR A 607 -76.34 10.02 34.20
N ALA A 608 -77.55 10.57 34.21
CA ALA A 608 -78.26 10.97 35.43
C ALA A 608 -79.75 10.68 35.28
N THR A 609 -80.38 10.19 36.35
CA THR A 609 -81.81 9.83 36.35
C THR A 609 -82.60 10.81 37.21
N LEU A 610 -83.66 11.38 36.64
CA LEU A 610 -84.65 12.19 37.34
C LEU A 610 -85.95 11.39 37.46
N VAL A 611 -86.41 11.17 38.68
CA VAL A 611 -87.70 10.53 38.97
C VAL A 611 -88.73 11.61 39.27
N VAL A 612 -89.84 11.61 38.55
CA VAL A 612 -90.93 12.57 38.71
C VAL A 612 -92.17 11.82 39.19
N LYS A 613 -92.60 12.12 40.42
CA LYS A 613 -93.80 11.56 41.03
C LYS A 613 -95.02 12.44 40.75
N SER A 614 -96.21 11.82 40.77
CA SER A 614 -97.49 12.53 40.70
C SER A 614 -97.56 13.65 41.74
N LYS A 615 -98.23 14.76 41.37
CA LYS A 615 -98.54 15.84 42.31
C LYS A 615 -99.49 15.39 43.42
N TYR A 616 -100.36 14.43 43.11
CA TYR A 616 -101.38 13.80 43.97
C TYR A 616 -100.90 12.46 44.49
#